data_AF-A0A5K1C775-F1
#
_entry.id   AF-A0A5K1C775-F1
#
_cell.length_a   1.000
_cell.length_b   1.000
_cell.length_c   1.000
_cell.angle_alpha   90.00
_cell.angle_beta   90.00
_cell.angle_gamma   90.00
#
_symmetry.space_group_name_H-M   'P 1'
#
loop_
_entity.id
_entity.type
_entity.pdbx_description
1 polymer ?
#
loop_
_entity_poly.entity_id
_entity_poly.type
_entity_poly.pdbx_seq_one_letter_code
_entity_poly.pdbx_strand_id
1 'polypeptide(L)'
;LAGNPVCYSSDLRSCKTQIQEPAPYETSSRNCGRECKRGMMPNPESCACSYPYTGVLHFRAVFFSDLSNSTIFKSLEEELWRQLLLTPGFVSISRPEFDDCDHLDVQFRLFPSSGTSFTREEVIEIGFFLSNQNFEPPHEFGPYCFIMSDLYPFLL
;
A
#
# COMPACT_ATOMS: atom_id res chain seq x y z
N LEU A 1 24.21 9.21 15.74
CA LEU A 1 25.68 9.39 15.55
C LEU A 1 26.11 9.40 14.09
N ALA A 2 25.34 8.81 13.15
CA ALA A 2 25.53 9.08 11.72
C ALA A 2 25.33 10.57 11.41
N GLY A 3 26.16 11.15 10.54
CA GLY A 3 26.13 12.58 10.19
C GLY A 3 27.01 13.51 11.04
N ASN A 4 27.77 12.98 12.00
CA ASN A 4 28.75 13.77 12.75
C ASN A 4 30.03 14.00 11.89
N PRO A 5 30.55 15.24 11.80
CA PRO A 5 31.79 15.57 11.08
C PRO A 5 33.00 14.68 11.42
N VAL A 6 33.03 14.11 12.63
CA VAL A 6 34.07 13.18 13.11
C VAL A 6 34.12 11.87 12.30
N CYS A 7 33.00 11.45 11.69
CA CYS A 7 32.95 10.22 10.89
C CYS A 7 33.56 10.37 9.47
N TYR A 8 33.96 11.58 9.06
CA TYR A 8 34.62 11.79 7.75
C TYR A 8 36.14 11.62 7.80
N SER A 9 36.75 11.70 8.98
CA SER A 9 38.20 11.84 9.12
C SER A 9 38.91 10.64 9.74
N SER A 10 38.25 9.51 9.97
CA SER A 10 38.94 8.33 10.48
C SER A 10 38.19 7.03 10.23
N ASP A 11 38.97 5.98 9.93
CA ASP A 11 38.57 4.60 9.66
C ASP A 11 38.10 3.88 10.95
N LEU A 12 37.21 4.53 11.69
CA LEU A 12 36.61 4.02 12.92
C LEU A 12 35.48 3.06 12.54
N ARG A 13 35.72 1.76 12.75
CA ARG A 13 34.71 0.69 12.62
C ARG A 13 33.42 1.02 13.40
N SER A 14 33.50 1.88 14.41
CA SER A 14 32.38 2.39 15.22
C SER A 14 31.44 3.36 14.50
N CYS A 15 31.77 3.89 13.32
CA CYS A 15 30.85 4.71 12.49
C CYS A 15 29.99 3.86 11.54
N LYS A 16 30.22 2.54 11.43
CA LYS A 16 29.31 1.63 10.71
C LYS A 16 28.19 1.18 11.63
N THR A 17 27.20 2.03 11.84
CA THR A 17 25.91 1.53 12.28
C THR A 17 25.28 0.88 11.05
N GLN A 18 25.31 -0.45 10.96
CA GLN A 18 24.32 -1.17 10.16
C GLN A 18 22.98 -0.98 10.86
N ILE A 19 22.41 0.23 10.79
CA ILE A 19 20.98 0.39 11.06
C ILE A 19 20.35 -0.30 9.86
N GLN A 20 19.98 -1.56 10.05
CA GLN A 20 18.95 -2.15 9.21
C GLN A 20 17.73 -1.29 9.50
N GLU A 21 17.47 -0.33 8.61
CA GLU A 21 16.19 0.35 8.67
C GLU A 21 15.11 -0.74 8.62
N PRO A 22 14.15 -0.70 9.55
CA PRO A 22 13.09 -1.68 9.55
C PRO A 22 12.41 -1.65 8.19
N ALA A 23 12.15 -2.83 7.63
CA ALA A 23 11.52 -2.93 6.33
C ALA A 23 10.20 -2.12 6.33
N PRO A 24 9.91 -1.40 5.25
CA PRO A 24 8.63 -0.71 5.11
C PRO A 24 7.48 -1.70 5.27
N TYR A 25 6.34 -1.20 5.74
CA TYR A 25 5.16 -2.00 6.01
C TYR A 25 4.67 -2.73 4.74
N GLU A 26 4.25 -3.97 4.93
CA GLU A 26 3.52 -4.75 3.95
C GLU A 26 2.43 -5.53 4.68
N THR A 27 1.24 -5.62 4.07
CA THR A 27 0.15 -6.41 4.63
C THR A 27 0.61 -7.82 4.89
N SER A 28 0.38 -8.29 6.12
CA SER A 28 0.61 -9.69 6.46
C SER A 28 -0.38 -10.57 5.68
N SER A 29 0.12 -11.34 4.72
CA SER A 29 -0.67 -12.37 4.03
C SER A 29 -0.60 -13.70 4.77
N ARG A 30 -1.67 -14.49 4.75
CA ARG A 30 -1.59 -15.90 5.13
C ARG A 30 -0.61 -16.64 4.21
N ASN A 31 -0.04 -17.73 4.70
CA ASN A 31 0.85 -18.57 3.89
C ASN A 31 0.01 -19.33 2.84
N CYS A 32 -0.19 -18.71 1.68
CA CYS A 32 -0.97 -19.24 0.59
C CYS A 32 -0.11 -20.21 -0.23
N GLY A 33 -0.19 -21.51 0.06
CA GLY A 33 0.63 -22.55 -0.60
C GLY A 33 0.30 -22.85 -2.06
N ARG A 34 -0.51 -22.03 -2.74
CA ARG A 34 -0.90 -22.21 -4.15
C ARG A 34 -0.50 -20.98 -4.97
N GLU A 35 0.18 -21.22 -6.08
CA GLU A 35 0.41 -20.19 -7.08
C GLU A 35 -0.88 -19.88 -7.85
N CYS A 36 -1.15 -18.59 -8.03
CA CYS A 36 -2.27 -18.13 -8.82
C CYS A 36 -1.94 -18.14 -10.32
N LYS A 37 -2.98 -18.23 -11.16
CA LYS A 37 -2.83 -18.09 -12.62
C LYS A 37 -2.24 -16.70 -12.95
N ARG A 38 -1.62 -16.58 -14.12
CA ARG A 38 -1.01 -15.32 -14.58
C ARG A 38 -1.99 -14.14 -14.45
N GLY A 39 -1.56 -13.07 -13.78
CA GLY A 39 -2.33 -11.84 -13.55
C GLY A 39 -3.25 -11.88 -12.33
N MET A 40 -3.53 -13.07 -11.77
CA MET A 40 -4.27 -13.21 -10.52
C MET A 40 -3.30 -13.17 -9.34
N MET A 41 -3.76 -12.67 -8.20
CA MET A 41 -3.01 -12.64 -6.95
C MET A 41 -3.81 -13.31 -5.84
N PRO A 42 -3.16 -13.96 -4.86
CA PRO A 42 -3.86 -14.50 -3.71
C PRO A 42 -4.33 -13.33 -2.83
N ASN A 43 -5.61 -13.33 -2.51
CA ASN A 43 -6.15 -12.46 -1.48
C ASN A 43 -5.44 -12.75 -0.14
N PRO A 44 -4.99 -11.73 0.61
CA PRO A 44 -4.14 -11.94 1.79
C PRO A 44 -4.84 -12.70 2.92
N GLU A 45 -6.17 -12.60 3.02
CA GLU A 45 -6.95 -13.21 4.10
C GLU A 45 -7.56 -14.57 3.72
N SER A 46 -8.09 -14.71 2.51
CA SER A 46 -8.76 -15.94 2.07
C SER A 46 -7.87 -16.90 1.27
N CYS A 47 -6.71 -16.43 0.79
CA CYS A 47 -5.86 -17.11 -0.20
C CYS A 47 -6.55 -17.46 -1.53
N ALA A 48 -7.78 -16.98 -1.76
CA ALA A 48 -8.46 -17.15 -3.03
C ALA A 48 -7.75 -16.29 -4.10
N CYS A 49 -7.51 -16.88 -5.27
CA CYS A 49 -6.92 -16.17 -6.39
C CYS A 49 -8.00 -15.33 -7.10
N SER A 50 -7.74 -14.04 -7.26
CA SER A 50 -8.58 -13.13 -8.04
C SER A 50 -7.72 -12.08 -8.75
N TYR A 51 -8.32 -11.33 -9.67
CA TYR A 51 -7.70 -10.15 -10.27
C TYR A 51 -7.93 -8.97 -9.32
N PRO A 52 -6.87 -8.43 -8.69
CA PRO A 52 -7.03 -7.26 -7.83
C PRO A 52 -7.16 -5.97 -8.65
N TYR A 53 -7.86 -4.99 -8.09
CA TYR A 53 -7.77 -3.60 -8.57
C TYR A 53 -6.54 -2.97 -7.92
N THR A 54 -5.59 -2.51 -8.72
CA THR A 54 -4.28 -2.05 -8.24
C THR A 54 -4.05 -0.56 -8.51
N GLY A 55 -3.36 0.09 -7.59
CA GLY A 55 -3.03 1.49 -7.72
C GLY A 55 -2.07 1.99 -6.65
N VAL A 56 -1.82 3.29 -6.69
CA VAL A 56 -1.01 4.03 -5.73
C VAL A 56 -1.83 5.16 -5.16
N LEU A 57 -1.83 5.28 -3.84
CA LEU A 57 -2.25 6.49 -3.14
C LEU A 57 -0.99 7.33 -2.91
N HIS A 58 -0.91 8.47 -3.60
CA HIS A 58 0.19 9.42 -3.48
C HIS A 58 -0.21 10.53 -2.50
N PHE A 59 0.22 10.42 -1.25
CA PHE A 59 -0.10 11.34 -0.17
C PHE A 59 0.84 12.55 -0.19
N ARG A 60 0.27 13.75 -0.31
CA ARG A 60 1.04 15.00 -0.37
C ARG A 60 1.68 15.41 0.96
N ALA A 61 1.18 14.87 2.05
CA ALA A 61 1.69 15.10 3.39
C ALA A 61 1.22 13.97 4.30
N VAL A 62 2.03 13.62 5.29
CA VAL A 62 1.69 12.68 6.36
C VAL A 62 2.24 13.19 7.68
N PHE A 63 1.65 12.77 8.80
CA PHE A 63 2.06 13.18 10.15
C PHE A 63 3.02 12.17 10.83
N PHE A 64 3.62 11.28 10.04
CA PHE A 64 4.53 10.24 10.51
C PHE A 64 5.66 10.03 9.49
N SER A 65 6.80 9.51 9.95
CA SER A 65 7.95 9.17 9.09
C SER A 65 8.35 7.69 9.17
N ASP A 66 7.84 6.97 10.18
CA ASP A 66 8.14 5.54 10.38
C ASP A 66 7.28 4.67 9.45
N LEU A 67 7.87 4.25 8.34
CA LEU A 67 7.22 3.40 7.35
C LEU A 67 7.01 1.96 7.83
N SER A 68 7.58 1.57 8.98
CA SER A 68 7.40 0.23 9.57
C SER A 68 6.24 0.18 10.58
N ASN A 69 5.57 1.30 10.85
CA ASN A 69 4.51 1.40 11.84
C ASN A 69 3.23 0.67 11.39
N SER A 70 3.14 -0.60 11.78
CA SER A 70 2.02 -1.46 11.38
C SER A 70 0.65 -0.96 11.83
N THR A 71 0.56 -0.18 12.91
CA THR A 71 -0.72 0.34 13.40
C THR A 71 -1.29 1.37 12.44
N ILE A 72 -0.45 2.29 11.93
CA ILE A 72 -0.84 3.34 11.00
C ILE A 72 -1.25 2.76 9.64
N PHE A 73 -0.47 1.82 9.10
CA PHE A 73 -0.85 1.24 7.81
C PHE A 73 -2.06 0.31 7.90
N LYS A 74 -2.24 -0.42 9.01
CA LYS A 74 -3.48 -1.19 9.24
C LYS A 74 -4.71 -0.30 9.31
N SER A 75 -4.62 0.89 9.91
CA SER A 75 -5.76 1.82 9.91
C SER A 75 -6.08 2.31 8.50
N LEU A 76 -5.07 2.50 7.64
CA LEU A 76 -5.31 2.84 6.23
C LEU A 76 -5.99 1.71 5.46
N GLU A 77 -5.56 0.46 5.65
CA GLU A 77 -6.25 -0.69 5.04
C GLU A 77 -7.70 -0.77 5.55
N GLU A 78 -7.90 -0.64 6.87
CA GLU A 78 -9.21 -0.63 7.53
C GLU A 78 -10.16 0.35 6.90
N GLU A 79 -9.69 1.57 6.71
CA GLU A 79 -10.46 2.65 6.15
C GLU A 79 -10.80 2.40 4.67
N LEU A 80 -9.87 1.83 3.90
CA LEU A 80 -10.11 1.46 2.50
C LEU A 80 -11.23 0.44 2.36
N TRP A 81 -11.18 -0.70 3.06
CA TRP A 81 -12.26 -1.70 2.91
C TRP A 81 -13.58 -1.21 3.50
N ARG A 82 -13.53 -0.38 4.55
CA ARG A 82 -14.75 0.19 5.17
C ARG A 82 -15.48 1.12 4.20
N GLN A 83 -14.79 2.07 3.58
CA GLN A 83 -15.42 3.06 2.70
C GLN A 83 -15.75 2.50 1.32
N LEU A 84 -14.95 1.56 0.80
CA LEU A 84 -15.23 0.87 -0.47
C LEU A 84 -16.18 -0.33 -0.32
N LEU A 85 -16.70 -0.58 0.89
CA LEU A 85 -17.63 -1.67 1.19
C LEU A 85 -17.07 -3.06 0.80
N LEU A 86 -15.77 -3.26 0.94
CA LEU A 86 -15.09 -4.53 0.70
C LEU A 86 -15.13 -5.41 1.95
N THR A 87 -14.96 -6.71 1.76
CA THR A 87 -14.80 -7.64 2.89
C THR A 87 -13.56 -7.28 3.72
N PRO A 88 -13.64 -7.28 5.07
CA PRO A 88 -12.46 -7.05 5.91
C PRO A 88 -11.29 -7.99 5.53
N GLY A 89 -10.09 -7.42 5.41
CA GLY A 89 -8.89 -8.15 4.97
C GLY A 89 -8.81 -8.41 3.46
N PHE A 90 -9.69 -7.81 2.64
CA PHE A 90 -9.62 -7.88 1.17
C PHE A 90 -8.94 -6.65 0.55
N VAL A 91 -8.15 -5.96 1.35
CA VAL A 91 -7.22 -4.93 0.90
C VAL A 91 -5.82 -5.37 1.29
N SER A 92 -4.85 -5.14 0.43
CA SER A 92 -3.44 -5.21 0.79
C SER A 92 -2.73 -3.94 0.39
N ILE A 93 -1.91 -3.42 1.28
CA ILE A 93 -0.98 -2.34 1.08
C ILE A 93 0.45 -2.89 1.09
N SER A 94 1.31 -2.32 0.25
CA SER A 94 2.71 -2.67 0.17
C SER A 94 3.54 -1.50 -0.31
N ARG A 95 4.85 -1.57 -0.06
CA ARG A 95 5.85 -0.61 -0.55
C ARG A 95 5.51 0.85 -0.24
N PRO A 96 5.23 1.21 1.04
CA PRO A 96 5.22 2.61 1.41
C PRO A 96 6.62 3.17 1.21
N GLU A 97 6.74 4.29 0.50
CA GLU A 97 8.01 4.89 0.12
C GLU A 97 7.84 6.40 -0.02
N PHE A 98 8.79 7.17 0.52
CA PHE A 98 8.82 8.62 0.31
C PHE A 98 9.53 8.95 -1.01
N ASP A 99 8.96 9.88 -1.78
CA ASP A 99 9.61 10.45 -2.96
C ASP A 99 10.60 11.57 -2.58
N ASP A 100 11.31 12.12 -3.57
CA ASP A 100 12.29 13.20 -3.37
C ASP A 100 11.67 14.52 -2.85
N CYS A 101 10.34 14.62 -2.86
CA CYS A 101 9.55 15.76 -2.39
C CYS A 101 8.86 15.48 -1.04
N ASP A 102 9.25 14.42 -0.33
CA ASP A 102 8.64 13.97 0.93
C ASP A 102 7.14 13.58 0.82
N HIS A 103 6.64 13.26 -0.38
CA HIS A 103 5.33 12.66 -0.55
C HIS A 103 5.40 11.16 -0.31
N LEU A 104 4.35 10.58 0.29
CA LEU A 104 4.30 9.15 0.56
C LEU A 104 3.50 8.43 -0.52
N ASP A 105 4.16 7.57 -1.28
CA ASP A 105 3.51 6.61 -2.17
C ASP A 105 3.16 5.34 -1.41
N VAL A 106 1.92 4.88 -1.55
CA VAL A 106 1.43 3.64 -0.95
C VAL A 106 0.75 2.81 -2.01
N GLN A 107 1.33 1.67 -2.38
CA GLN A 107 0.70 0.76 -3.33
C GLN A 107 -0.40 -0.03 -2.63
N PHE A 108 -1.57 -0.11 -3.27
CA PHE A 108 -2.68 -0.89 -2.76
C PHE A 108 -3.17 -1.90 -3.80
N ARG A 109 -3.82 -2.95 -3.30
CA ARG A 109 -4.55 -3.94 -4.08
C ARG A 109 -5.87 -4.19 -3.38
N LEU A 110 -6.96 -4.02 -4.11
CA LEU A 110 -8.31 -4.34 -3.65
C LEU A 110 -8.70 -5.68 -4.27
N PHE A 111 -9.30 -6.56 -3.48
CA PHE A 111 -9.76 -7.86 -3.95
C PHE A 111 -11.29 -7.89 -3.96
N PRO A 112 -11.92 -8.49 -5.00
CA PRO A 112 -13.36 -8.57 -5.08
C PRO A 112 -13.93 -9.42 -3.95
N SER A 113 -14.99 -8.92 -3.30
CA SER A 113 -15.69 -9.63 -2.22
C SER A 113 -16.41 -10.90 -2.72
N SER A 114 -16.69 -11.00 -4.01
CA SER A 114 -17.28 -12.18 -4.65
C SER A 114 -16.69 -12.43 -6.04
N GLY A 115 -16.65 -13.70 -6.46
CA GLY A 115 -16.08 -14.06 -7.76
C GLY A 115 -14.56 -13.93 -7.82
N THR A 116 -14.03 -13.81 -9.04
CA THR A 116 -12.58 -13.74 -9.30
C THR A 116 -12.13 -12.39 -9.84
N SER A 117 -13.04 -11.45 -10.06
CA SER A 117 -12.77 -10.11 -10.57
C SER A 117 -13.94 -9.20 -10.19
N PHE A 118 -13.66 -7.91 -9.99
CA PHE A 118 -14.69 -6.87 -10.03
C PHE A 118 -15.41 -6.88 -11.39
N THR A 119 -16.66 -6.45 -11.39
CA THR A 119 -17.45 -6.10 -12.58
C THR A 119 -16.99 -4.76 -13.15
N ARG A 120 -17.44 -4.42 -14.35
CA ARG A 120 -17.09 -3.14 -14.99
C ARG A 120 -17.60 -1.95 -14.19
N GLU A 121 -18.81 -2.07 -13.69
CA GLU A 121 -19.49 -1.07 -12.88
C GLU A 121 -18.70 -0.83 -11.58
N GLU A 122 -18.33 -1.88 -10.86
CA GLU A 122 -17.51 -1.78 -9.64
C GLU A 122 -16.15 -1.11 -9.91
N VAL A 123 -15.47 -1.45 -11.01
CA VAL A 123 -14.19 -0.82 -11.38
C VAL A 123 -14.34 0.68 -11.65
N ILE A 124 -15.43 1.10 -12.32
CA ILE A 124 -15.74 2.51 -12.56
C ILE A 124 -16.05 3.22 -11.24
N GLU A 125 -16.86 2.60 -10.37
CA GLU A 125 -17.23 3.17 -9.07
C GLU A 125 -16.01 3.35 -8.16
N ILE A 126 -15.16 2.33 -8.04
CA ILE A 126 -13.88 2.40 -7.29
C ILE A 126 -13.00 3.52 -7.85
N GLY A 127 -12.79 3.53 -9.17
CA GLY A 127 -11.96 4.53 -9.82
C GLY A 127 -12.47 5.95 -9.62
N PHE A 128 -13.79 6.16 -9.75
CA PHE A 128 -14.44 7.47 -9.53
C PHE A 128 -14.32 7.89 -8.06
N PHE A 129 -14.56 6.98 -7.12
CA PHE A 129 -14.47 7.25 -5.69
C PHE A 129 -13.06 7.70 -5.30
N LEU A 130 -12.03 7.00 -5.76
CA LEU A 130 -10.63 7.33 -5.47
C LEU A 130 -10.13 8.57 -6.21
N SER A 131 -10.51 8.76 -7.47
CA SER A 131 -10.03 9.89 -8.31
C SER A 131 -10.63 11.23 -7.88
N ASN A 132 -11.88 11.23 -7.40
CA ASN A 132 -12.52 12.44 -6.88
C ASN A 132 -12.19 12.74 -5.43
N GLN A 133 -11.27 11.98 -4.82
CA GLN A 133 -10.87 12.16 -3.44
C GLN A 133 -12.05 12.03 -2.45
N ASN A 134 -13.01 11.16 -2.76
CA ASN A 134 -14.14 10.86 -1.87
C ASN A 134 -13.74 9.91 -0.73
N PHE A 135 -12.61 9.21 -0.89
CA PHE A 135 -12.02 8.45 0.20
C PHE A 135 -11.44 9.42 1.23
N GLU A 136 -11.88 9.32 2.47
CA GLU A 136 -11.28 10.06 3.59
C GLU A 136 -10.27 9.15 4.30
N PRO A 137 -8.95 9.32 4.10
CA PRO A 137 -7.97 8.48 4.77
C PRO A 137 -7.91 8.80 6.28
N PRO A 138 -7.29 7.94 7.11
CA PRO A 138 -7.04 8.25 8.52
C PRO A 138 -6.27 9.56 8.65
N HIS A 139 -6.51 10.32 9.72
CA HIS A 139 -5.97 11.68 9.88
C HIS A 139 -4.44 11.80 9.82
N GLU A 140 -3.73 10.71 10.11
CA GLU A 140 -2.27 10.60 9.99
C GLU A 140 -1.81 10.72 8.52
N PHE A 141 -2.69 10.38 7.60
CA PHE A 141 -2.53 10.50 6.16
C PHE A 141 -3.23 11.78 5.69
N GLY A 142 -2.49 12.67 5.03
CA GLY A 142 -3.02 13.92 4.50
C GLY A 142 -3.77 13.74 3.17
N PRO A 143 -3.95 14.84 2.41
CA PRO A 143 -4.55 14.79 1.08
C PRO A 143 -3.74 13.88 0.14
N TYR A 144 -4.44 13.13 -0.71
CA TYR A 144 -3.81 12.17 -1.63
C TYR A 144 -4.28 12.38 -3.07
N CYS A 145 -3.48 11.94 -4.04
CA CYS A 145 -3.94 11.71 -5.41
C CYS A 145 -3.91 10.21 -5.69
N PHE A 146 -4.85 9.72 -6.51
CA PHE A 146 -4.90 8.33 -6.93
C PHE A 146 -4.26 8.16 -8.30
N ILE A 147 -3.39 7.15 -8.43
CA ILE A 147 -2.76 6.75 -9.68
C ILE A 147 -3.07 5.27 -9.90
N MET A 148 -3.75 4.93 -10.99
CA MET A 148 -4.01 3.55 -11.37
C MET A 148 -2.73 2.91 -11.91
N SER A 149 -2.35 1.74 -11.38
CA SER A 149 -1.08 1.08 -11.77
C SER A 149 -1.19 0.37 -13.11
N ASP A 150 -2.28 -0.40 -13.31
CA ASP A 150 -2.50 -1.20 -14.51
C ASP A 150 -3.95 -1.04 -14.99
N LEU A 151 -4.16 -1.17 -16.31
CA LEU A 151 -5.51 -1.29 -16.85
C LEU A 151 -6.13 -2.61 -16.39
N TYR A 152 -7.32 -2.51 -15.81
CA TYR A 152 -8.04 -3.68 -15.33
C TYR A 152 -8.36 -4.62 -16.52
N PRO A 153 -8.25 -5.97 -16.39
CA PRO A 153 -8.16 -6.89 -17.55
C PRO A 153 -9.22 -6.80 -18.65
N PHE A 154 -10.42 -6.29 -18.39
CA PHE A 154 -11.49 -6.13 -19.39
C PHE A 154 -11.62 -4.72 -19.97
N LEU A 155 -10.79 -3.77 -19.52
CA LEU A 155 -10.66 -2.43 -20.10
C LEU A 155 -9.62 -2.39 -21.24
N LEU A 156 -9.04 -3.54 -21.58
CA LEU A 156 -8.09 -3.76 -22.68
C LEU A 156 -8.79 -4.34 -23.92
#